data_AF-A0A7S4HKK6-F1
#
_entry.id   AF-A0A7S4HKK6-F1
#
_cell.length_a   1.000
_cell.length_b   1.000
_cell.length_c   1.000
_cell.angle_alpha   90.00
_cell.angle_beta   90.00
_cell.angle_gamma   90.00
#
_symmetry.space_group_name_H-M   'P 1'
#
loop_
_entity.id
_entity.type
_entity.pdbx_description
1 polymer ?
#
loop_
_entity_poly.entity_id
_entity_poly.type
_entity_poly.pdbx_seq_one_letter_code
_entity_poly.pdbx_strand_id
1 'polypeptide(L)'
;GGVGAGPSSSSGGGPGGAVGGAPSGDAAASLAAAGYMPPAHQVEAAARKSVADCPPFVHLSSRDCAPQLRVEDGPAGRRLTVRGGMRGYRMARATHGVAPGTGAYYYEALVLEPPSARELVSELPPNVRLGRELRRTVQDRLVEEEMELRRKRREREEAVARESGSLPSAGRKKKKTSGGAGPAFGSGSQDRQKLLAGHVRIGWSMRTGDLQAPVGYDRWSYGLRDIAGSRVHDSRREDRWGGEPFGPGDVVGFAISLVRDEGGGGAGAGASGADSSSAAGPPSGGAGGGDRGRQLSRTSHIRFFKNGQPMGHFVVSRGVRHGGEAFDRILPGTYYPAVSVYMGGAVRINFGPHFVHPPRSLPSGMKVRPVSELCTPPPEPDEAVERALKERAFPKKTEEVALRAFKDAVRAEAIIRRECYKNHARRHVAEVRAEREARGLSTGDLPEERVEAGAEEGKSRMKVNVAKRGIAISNGVEL
;
A
#
# COMPACT_ATOMS: atom_id res chain seq x y z
N GLY A 1 56.10 -1.42 -21.71
CA GLY A 1 54.92 -2.26 -21.47
C GLY A 1 53.71 -1.37 -21.44
N GLY A 2 52.92 -1.39 -22.51
CA GLY A 2 51.68 -0.64 -22.60
C GLY A 2 50.48 -1.52 -22.23
N VAL A 3 49.44 -0.86 -21.70
CA VAL A 3 48.03 -1.27 -21.62
C VAL A 3 47.32 -0.02 -21.06
N GLY A 4 46.28 0.57 -21.62
CA GLY A 4 45.39 0.25 -22.71
C GLY A 4 44.14 1.09 -22.44
N ALA A 5 43.95 2.16 -23.22
CA ALA A 5 42.80 3.06 -23.10
C ALA A 5 41.54 2.35 -23.63
N GLY A 6 40.47 2.32 -22.83
CA GLY A 6 39.14 1.88 -23.24
C GLY A 6 38.20 3.08 -23.42
N PRO A 7 37.38 3.14 -24.49
CA PRO A 7 36.47 4.25 -24.72
C PRO A 7 35.22 4.14 -23.84
N SER A 8 34.89 5.22 -23.14
CA SER A 8 33.62 5.42 -22.43
C SER A 8 32.50 5.70 -23.43
N SER A 9 31.62 4.72 -23.60
CA SER A 9 30.39 4.89 -24.38
C SER A 9 29.33 5.59 -23.52
N SER A 10 29.04 6.84 -23.90
CA SER A 10 27.86 7.58 -23.52
C SER A 10 26.60 6.82 -23.96
N SER A 11 25.74 6.42 -23.02
CA SER A 11 24.36 6.03 -23.33
C SER A 11 23.41 7.08 -22.76
N GLY A 12 22.70 7.75 -23.68
CA GLY A 12 21.75 8.81 -23.38
C GLY A 12 20.55 8.28 -22.60
N GLY A 13 20.20 8.99 -21.52
CA GLY A 13 18.95 8.80 -20.80
C GLY A 13 17.78 9.41 -21.59
N GLY A 14 16.97 8.56 -22.20
CA GLY A 14 15.65 8.92 -22.71
C GLY A 14 14.60 9.03 -21.59
N PRO A 15 13.54 9.83 -21.75
CA PRO A 15 12.62 10.19 -20.67
C PRO A 15 11.45 9.20 -20.52
N GLY A 16 10.93 9.12 -19.28
CA GLY A 16 9.49 8.94 -19.03
C GLY A 16 8.89 7.56 -19.27
N GLY A 17 9.28 6.55 -18.48
CA GLY A 17 8.52 5.30 -18.39
C GLY A 17 7.17 5.50 -17.72
N ALA A 18 6.10 5.61 -18.51
CA ALA A 18 4.73 5.44 -18.08
C ALA A 18 4.52 3.97 -17.69
N VAL A 19 4.60 3.66 -16.40
CA VAL A 19 4.28 2.34 -15.84
C VAL A 19 2.76 2.20 -15.76
N GLY A 20 2.18 1.90 -16.92
CA GLY A 20 0.77 1.67 -17.15
C GLY A 20 0.61 1.21 -18.59
N GLY A 21 1.33 0.15 -18.96
CA GLY A 21 1.21 -0.44 -20.29
C GLY A 21 -0.23 -0.89 -20.50
N ALA A 22 -0.89 -0.33 -21.52
CA ALA A 22 -2.03 -0.96 -22.16
C ALA A 22 -1.65 -2.41 -22.54
N PRO A 23 -2.62 -3.31 -22.85
CA PRO A 23 -2.29 -4.57 -23.50
C PRO A 23 -1.64 -4.24 -24.85
N SER A 24 -0.32 -4.03 -24.85
CA SER A 24 0.54 -3.73 -26.00
C SER A 24 0.72 -4.95 -26.90
N GLY A 25 0.10 -6.08 -26.53
CA GLY A 25 0.39 -7.37 -27.10
C GLY A 25 1.84 -7.77 -26.87
N ASP A 26 2.61 -7.18 -25.94
CA ASP A 26 4.05 -7.45 -25.77
C ASP A 26 4.33 -8.93 -25.47
N ALA A 27 3.46 -9.61 -24.73
CA ALA A 27 3.56 -11.05 -24.50
C ALA A 27 3.29 -11.86 -25.79
N ALA A 28 2.28 -11.47 -26.56
CA ALA A 28 1.99 -12.05 -27.88
C ALA A 28 3.05 -11.69 -28.94
N ALA A 29 3.69 -10.53 -28.82
CA ALA A 29 4.71 -9.99 -29.72
C ALA A 29 6.08 -10.62 -29.48
N SER A 30 6.47 -10.81 -28.21
CA SER A 30 7.67 -11.56 -27.84
C SER A 30 7.62 -13.01 -28.32
N LEU A 31 6.42 -13.61 -28.42
CA LEU A 31 6.23 -14.97 -28.91
C LEU A 31 6.05 -15.03 -30.45
N ALA A 32 5.47 -13.99 -31.06
CA ALA A 32 5.22 -13.93 -32.51
C ALA A 32 6.44 -13.55 -33.37
N ALA A 33 7.54 -13.08 -32.78
CA ALA A 33 8.76 -12.71 -33.50
C ALA A 33 9.42 -13.88 -34.26
N ALA A 34 8.99 -15.12 -34.01
CA ALA A 34 9.51 -16.34 -34.65
C ALA A 34 8.62 -16.91 -35.77
N GLY A 35 7.58 -16.19 -36.23
CA GLY A 35 6.63 -16.72 -37.22
C GLY A 35 5.69 -17.80 -36.67
N TYR A 36 5.74 -18.05 -35.35
CA TYR A 36 4.88 -18.96 -34.62
C TYR A 36 3.96 -18.14 -33.71
N MET A 37 2.66 -18.27 -33.90
CA MET A 37 1.70 -17.68 -32.98
C MET A 37 1.41 -18.66 -31.85
N PRO A 38 1.65 -18.28 -30.58
CA PRO A 38 1.45 -19.19 -29.46
C PRO A 38 -0.04 -19.59 -29.37
N PRO A 39 -0.33 -20.87 -29.06
CA PRO A 39 -1.70 -21.31 -28.84
C PRO A 39 -2.34 -20.57 -27.65
N ALA A 40 -3.67 -20.42 -27.67
CA ALA A 40 -4.42 -19.60 -26.70
C ALA A 40 -4.06 -19.89 -25.23
N HIS A 41 -3.87 -21.16 -24.84
CA HIS A 41 -3.50 -21.54 -23.48
C HIS A 41 -2.14 -20.96 -23.02
N GLN A 42 -1.17 -20.81 -23.94
CA GLN A 42 0.13 -20.20 -23.61
C GLN A 42 -0.01 -18.69 -23.42
N VAL A 43 -0.86 -18.04 -24.22
CA VAL A 43 -1.20 -16.62 -24.06
C VAL A 43 -1.90 -16.39 -22.74
N GLU A 44 -2.86 -17.24 -22.37
CA GLU A 44 -3.54 -17.16 -21.08
C GLU A 44 -2.58 -17.34 -19.90
N ALA A 45 -1.69 -18.34 -19.96
CA ALA A 45 -0.68 -18.55 -18.92
C ALA A 45 0.28 -17.35 -18.80
N ALA A 46 0.73 -16.80 -19.93
CA ALA A 46 1.57 -15.62 -19.97
C ALA A 46 0.84 -14.37 -19.44
N ALA A 47 -0.44 -14.20 -19.78
CA ALA A 47 -1.27 -13.10 -19.31
C ALA A 47 -1.50 -13.18 -17.79
N ARG A 48 -1.79 -14.37 -17.25
CA ARG A 48 -1.91 -14.58 -15.79
C ARG A 48 -0.62 -14.24 -15.06
N LYS A 49 0.54 -14.66 -15.60
CA LYS A 49 1.86 -14.28 -15.07
C LYS A 49 2.09 -12.77 -15.16
N SER A 50 1.78 -12.15 -16.30
CA SER A 50 1.90 -10.69 -16.50
C SER A 50 1.07 -9.90 -15.49
N VAL A 51 -0.17 -10.34 -15.24
CA VAL A 51 -1.06 -9.73 -14.25
C VAL A 51 -0.57 -9.93 -12.83
N ALA A 52 0.02 -11.09 -12.51
CA ALA A 52 0.65 -11.31 -11.21
C ALA A 52 1.88 -10.39 -11.04
N ASP A 53 2.69 -10.20 -12.07
CA ASP A 53 3.89 -9.37 -12.02
C ASP A 53 3.58 -7.87 -12.03
N CYS A 54 2.59 -7.44 -12.81
CA CYS A 54 2.14 -6.06 -12.94
C CYS A 54 0.60 -5.98 -12.97
N PRO A 55 -0.04 -6.01 -11.80
CA PRO A 55 -1.49 -5.89 -11.70
C PRO A 55 -2.03 -4.60 -12.34
N PRO A 56 -3.21 -4.64 -13.00
CA PRO A 56 -3.79 -3.50 -13.71
C PRO A 56 -4.49 -2.50 -12.78
N PHE A 57 -3.92 -2.23 -11.61
CA PHE A 57 -4.40 -1.27 -10.62
C PHE A 57 -3.22 -0.69 -9.84
N VAL A 58 -3.41 0.41 -9.12
CA VAL A 58 -2.34 0.99 -8.30
C VAL A 58 -2.00 0.04 -7.15
N HIS A 59 -0.72 -0.28 -7.02
CA HIS A 59 -0.18 -1.20 -6.02
C HIS A 59 1.24 -0.78 -5.64
N LEU A 60 1.79 -1.38 -4.59
CA LEU A 60 3.19 -1.17 -4.21
C LEU A 60 4.10 -1.94 -5.17
N SER A 61 5.06 -1.22 -5.77
CA SER A 61 5.94 -1.77 -6.78
C SER A 61 6.94 -2.73 -6.16
N SER A 62 7.01 -3.97 -6.66
CA SER A 62 8.07 -4.92 -6.29
C SER A 62 9.43 -4.53 -6.86
N ARG A 63 9.45 -3.77 -7.96
CA ARG A 63 10.67 -3.26 -8.61
C ARG A 63 11.18 -1.99 -7.98
N ASP A 64 10.27 -1.14 -7.50
CA ASP A 64 10.59 0.15 -6.88
C ASP A 64 10.45 0.06 -5.35
N CYS A 65 11.14 -0.93 -4.81
CA CYS A 65 11.14 -1.32 -3.41
C CYS A 65 12.56 -1.75 -3.04
N ALA A 66 12.95 -1.48 -1.80
CA ALA A 66 14.23 -1.99 -1.31
C ALA A 66 14.25 -3.53 -1.36
N PRO A 67 15.33 -4.17 -1.82
CA PRO A 67 15.37 -5.63 -2.01
C PRO A 67 15.12 -6.45 -0.74
N GLN A 68 15.36 -5.86 0.43
CA GLN A 68 15.19 -6.52 1.72
C GLN A 68 13.76 -6.44 2.27
N LEU A 69 12.88 -5.69 1.60
CA LEU A 69 11.53 -5.42 2.06
C LEU A 69 10.53 -6.36 1.37
N ARG A 70 9.62 -6.92 2.17
CA ARG A 70 8.58 -7.83 1.66
C ARG A 70 7.29 -7.03 1.42
N VAL A 71 6.94 -6.87 0.16
CA VAL A 71 5.61 -6.42 -0.24
C VAL A 71 4.73 -7.67 -0.32
N GLU A 72 3.77 -7.77 0.58
CA GLU A 72 2.89 -8.92 0.66
C GLU A 72 1.79 -8.82 -0.38
N ASP A 73 1.77 -9.83 -1.24
CA ASP A 73 0.57 -10.37 -1.83
C ASP A 73 -0.29 -10.89 -0.68
N GLY A 74 -1.14 -10.04 -0.07
CA GLY A 74 -2.10 -10.50 0.95
C GLY A 74 -2.98 -11.66 0.41
N PRO A 75 -4.00 -12.14 1.15
CA PRO A 75 -4.84 -13.26 0.72
C PRO A 75 -5.47 -13.13 -0.70
N ALA A 76 -5.41 -11.92 -1.26
CA ALA A 76 -5.92 -11.53 -2.56
C ALA A 76 -4.87 -11.17 -3.64
N GLY A 77 -3.55 -11.24 -3.36
CA GLY A 77 -2.51 -10.95 -4.36
C GLY A 77 -2.43 -9.48 -4.81
N ARG A 78 -2.81 -8.53 -3.96
CA ARG A 78 -2.99 -7.11 -4.34
C ARG A 78 -1.78 -6.20 -4.11
N ARG A 79 -0.68 -6.69 -3.50
CA ARG A 79 0.53 -5.90 -3.17
C ARG A 79 0.22 -4.56 -2.51
N LEU A 80 -0.62 -4.58 -1.48
CA LEU A 80 -1.03 -3.39 -0.74
C LEU A 80 -0.41 -3.32 0.66
N THR A 81 0.23 -4.40 1.10
CA THR A 81 0.77 -4.51 2.46
C THR A 81 2.30 -4.56 2.40
N VAL A 82 2.94 -3.76 3.24
CA VAL A 82 4.38 -3.80 3.49
C VAL A 82 4.60 -4.34 4.90
N ARG A 83 5.47 -5.34 5.03
CA ARG A 83 5.99 -5.76 6.34
C ARG A 83 7.50 -5.65 6.36
N GLY A 84 7.99 -4.96 7.38
CA GLY A 84 9.42 -4.85 7.65
C GLY A 84 9.91 -6.09 8.39
N GLY A 85 11.07 -6.62 8.00
CA GLY A 85 11.80 -7.55 8.85
C GLY A 85 12.50 -6.82 10.02
N MET A 86 13.30 -7.55 10.79
CA MET A 86 14.13 -6.99 11.86
C MET A 86 15.40 -6.32 11.33
N ARG A 87 15.22 -5.28 10.51
CA ARG A 87 16.29 -4.51 9.88
C ARG A 87 16.00 -3.01 9.99
N GLY A 88 16.99 -2.22 9.55
CA GLY A 88 16.85 -0.78 9.41
C GLY A 88 15.73 -0.37 8.46
N TYR A 89 15.49 0.94 8.36
CA TYR A 89 14.42 1.48 7.52
C TYR A 89 14.58 1.06 6.07
N ARG A 90 13.49 0.64 5.44
CA ARG A 90 13.44 0.31 4.02
C ARG A 90 12.17 0.85 3.40
N MET A 91 12.27 1.39 2.20
CA MET A 91 11.16 2.04 1.49
C MET A 91 10.60 1.16 0.37
N ALA A 92 9.29 1.22 0.17
CA ALA A 92 8.59 0.85 -1.06
C ALA A 92 7.81 2.06 -1.59
N ARG A 93 7.77 2.22 -2.91
CA ARG A 93 6.93 3.20 -3.61
C ARG A 93 5.78 2.51 -4.34
N ALA A 94 4.67 3.22 -4.50
CA ALA A 94 3.57 2.79 -5.36
C ALA A 94 3.98 2.86 -6.84
N THR A 95 3.27 2.12 -7.69
CA THR A 95 3.51 2.10 -9.14
C THR A 95 3.16 3.40 -9.86
N HIS A 96 2.22 4.17 -9.32
CA HIS A 96 1.72 5.40 -9.94
C HIS A 96 2.05 6.62 -9.09
N GLY A 97 2.43 7.71 -9.76
CA GLY A 97 2.83 8.96 -9.13
C GLY A 97 2.00 10.14 -9.62
N VAL A 98 1.82 11.11 -8.73
CA VAL A 98 1.11 12.36 -8.99
C VAL A 98 2.07 13.33 -9.65
N ALA A 99 1.77 13.72 -10.88
CA ALA A 99 2.58 14.69 -11.63
C ALA A 99 2.11 16.14 -11.40
N PRO A 100 2.98 17.14 -11.59
CA PRO A 100 2.59 18.54 -11.49
C PRO A 100 1.39 18.88 -12.39
N GLY A 101 0.46 19.67 -11.86
CA GLY A 101 -0.71 20.11 -12.62
C GLY A 101 -1.82 19.08 -12.81
N THR A 102 -1.71 17.91 -12.19
CA THR A 102 -2.79 16.92 -12.15
C THR A 102 -3.79 17.18 -11.02
N GLY A 103 -3.57 18.20 -10.19
CA GLY A 103 -4.47 18.59 -9.10
C GLY A 103 -4.10 17.95 -7.77
N ALA A 104 -5.12 17.63 -6.96
CA ALA A 104 -4.93 17.08 -5.63
C ALA A 104 -5.34 15.60 -5.56
N TYR A 105 -4.50 14.79 -4.90
CA TYR A 105 -4.70 13.35 -4.72
C TYR A 105 -4.59 12.93 -3.27
N TYR A 106 -5.21 11.80 -2.93
CA TYR A 106 -5.31 11.26 -1.58
C TYR A 106 -5.20 9.73 -1.55
N TYR A 107 -4.52 9.21 -0.54
CA TYR A 107 -4.54 7.78 -0.18
C TYR A 107 -4.53 7.62 1.34
N GLU A 108 -4.89 6.43 1.82
CA GLU A 108 -4.85 6.06 3.23
C GLU A 108 -3.81 4.97 3.51
N ALA A 109 -3.28 4.97 4.73
CA ALA A 109 -2.46 3.91 5.26
C ALA A 109 -3.03 3.42 6.59
N LEU A 110 -3.34 2.14 6.66
CA LEU A 110 -3.77 1.44 7.86
C LEU A 110 -2.53 0.86 8.53
N VAL A 111 -2.21 1.32 9.73
CA VAL A 111 -1.08 0.76 10.50
C VAL A 111 -1.53 -0.55 11.11
N LEU A 112 -0.82 -1.62 10.75
CA LEU A 112 -1.14 -2.97 11.20
C LEU A 112 -0.41 -3.27 12.51
N GLU A 113 -0.91 -4.26 13.24
CA GLU A 113 -0.15 -4.82 14.33
C GLU A 113 1.17 -5.42 13.81
N PRO A 114 2.29 -5.18 14.52
CA PRO A 114 3.55 -5.84 14.20
C PRO A 114 3.40 -7.36 14.36
N PRO A 115 4.24 -8.16 13.67
CA PRO A 115 4.23 -9.60 13.84
C PRO A 115 4.55 -10.00 15.28
N SER A 116 4.16 -11.22 15.65
CA SER A 116 4.38 -11.74 17.00
C SER A 116 5.86 -11.78 17.38
N ALA A 117 6.17 -11.71 18.66
CA ALA A 117 7.53 -11.83 19.19
C ALA A 117 8.20 -13.13 18.72
N ARG A 118 7.43 -14.23 18.64
CA ARG A 118 7.90 -15.51 18.11
C ARG A 118 8.26 -15.46 16.63
N GLU A 119 7.38 -14.90 15.80
CA GLU A 119 7.66 -14.72 14.37
C GLU A 119 8.88 -13.82 14.18
N LEU A 120 8.94 -12.70 14.91
CA LEU A 120 10.07 -11.78 14.90
C LEU A 120 11.40 -12.48 15.21
N VAL A 121 11.45 -13.26 16.29
CA VAL A 121 12.67 -13.98 16.69
C VAL A 121 13.06 -15.06 15.68
N SER A 122 12.08 -15.70 15.04
CA SER A 122 12.35 -16.69 14.00
C SER A 122 12.95 -16.07 12.73
N GLU A 123 12.64 -14.80 12.43
CA GLU A 123 13.19 -14.08 11.27
C GLU A 123 14.55 -13.42 11.54
N LEU A 124 15.03 -13.46 12.79
CA LEU A 124 16.33 -12.90 13.13
C LEU A 124 17.47 -13.73 12.53
N PRO A 125 18.51 -13.07 11.97
CA PRO A 125 19.76 -13.75 11.68
C PRO A 125 20.32 -14.38 12.96
N PRO A 126 20.89 -15.60 12.90
CA PRO A 126 21.31 -16.37 14.08
C PRO A 126 22.33 -15.65 14.97
N ASN A 127 23.08 -14.68 14.44
CA ASN A 127 24.12 -13.92 15.14
C ASN A 127 23.81 -12.43 15.29
N VAL A 128 22.54 -12.03 15.26
CA VAL A 128 22.16 -10.62 15.41
C VAL A 128 22.54 -10.12 16.82
N ARG A 129 23.24 -8.98 16.88
CA ARG A 129 23.47 -8.28 18.14
C ARG A 129 22.34 -7.28 18.37
N LEU A 130 21.34 -7.69 19.15
CA LEU A 130 20.30 -6.77 19.62
C LEU A 130 20.85 -5.93 20.78
N GLY A 131 20.52 -4.64 20.82
CA GLY A 131 20.79 -3.78 21.97
C GLY A 131 20.11 -4.32 23.24
N ARG A 132 20.64 -3.99 24.42
CA ARG A 132 20.15 -4.53 25.71
C ARG A 132 18.66 -4.31 25.91
N GLU A 133 18.17 -3.10 25.64
CA GLU A 133 16.75 -2.75 25.78
C GLU A 133 15.87 -3.55 24.82
N LEU A 134 16.24 -3.60 23.54
CA LEU A 134 15.48 -4.35 22.54
C LEU A 134 15.45 -5.85 22.86
N ARG A 135 16.59 -6.43 23.28
CA ARG A 135 16.65 -7.84 23.70
C ARG A 135 15.70 -8.11 24.87
N ARG A 136 15.67 -7.22 25.87
CA ARG A 136 14.75 -7.34 27.02
C ARG A 136 13.29 -7.26 26.56
N THR A 137 12.93 -6.28 25.75
CA THR A 137 11.57 -6.12 25.24
C THR A 137 11.11 -7.34 24.44
N VAL A 138 11.99 -7.92 23.62
CA VAL A 138 11.71 -9.17 22.89
C VAL A 138 11.46 -10.33 23.86
N GLN A 139 12.31 -10.50 24.88
CA GLN A 139 12.15 -11.56 25.88
C GLN A 139 10.86 -11.41 26.70
N ASP A 140 10.56 -10.20 27.18
CA ASP A 140 9.36 -9.92 27.96
C ASP A 140 8.09 -10.25 27.15
N ARG A 141 8.09 -9.92 25.85
CA ARG A 141 6.97 -10.21 24.94
C ARG A 141 6.83 -11.69 24.58
N LEU A 142 7.93 -12.42 24.42
CA LEU A 142 7.88 -13.88 24.24
C LEU A 142 7.21 -14.58 25.43
N VAL A 143 7.53 -14.13 26.65
CA VAL A 143 6.92 -14.64 27.89
C VAL A 143 5.43 -14.30 27.93
N GLU A 144 5.06 -13.07 27.61
CA GLU A 144 3.66 -12.63 27.56
C GLU A 144 2.85 -13.44 26.54
N GLU A 145 3.35 -13.62 25.33
CA GLU A 145 2.70 -14.45 24.29
C GLU A 145 2.55 -15.90 24.72
N GLU A 146 3.55 -16.47 25.39
CA GLU A 146 3.46 -17.84 25.91
C GLU A 146 2.37 -17.94 27.00
N MET A 147 2.30 -16.96 27.89
CA MET A 147 1.27 -16.90 28.94
C MET A 147 -0.14 -16.75 28.34
N GLU A 148 -0.31 -15.92 27.32
CA GLU A 148 -1.59 -15.81 26.61
C GLU A 148 -2.00 -17.11 25.91
N LEU A 149 -1.06 -17.79 25.27
CA LEU A 149 -1.31 -19.10 24.65
C LEU A 149 -1.74 -20.14 25.69
N ARG A 150 -1.08 -20.17 26.84
CA ARG A 150 -1.47 -21.04 27.97
C ARG A 150 -2.87 -20.71 28.47
N ARG A 151 -3.21 -19.42 28.59
CA ARG A 151 -4.56 -18.96 28.98
C ARG A 151 -5.62 -19.40 27.96
N LYS A 152 -5.41 -19.14 26.67
CA LYS A 152 -6.33 -19.54 25.60
C LYS A 152 -6.52 -21.06 25.53
N ARG A 153 -5.43 -21.83 25.74
CA ARG A 153 -5.50 -23.29 25.81
C ARG A 153 -6.39 -23.75 26.96
N ARG A 154 -6.19 -23.18 28.16
CA ARG A 154 -7.02 -23.47 29.33
C ARG A 154 -8.48 -23.09 29.12
N GLU A 155 -8.76 -21.91 28.55
CA GLU A 155 -10.13 -21.48 28.23
C GLU A 155 -10.80 -22.44 27.23
N ARG A 156 -10.06 -22.92 26.22
CA ARG A 156 -10.55 -23.92 25.26
C ARG A 156 -10.79 -25.27 25.91
N GLU A 157 -9.89 -25.75 26.76
CA GLU A 157 -10.07 -26.98 27.53
C GLU A 157 -11.27 -26.89 28.48
N GLU A 158 -11.46 -25.75 29.16
CA GLU A 158 -12.64 -25.48 29.99
C GLU A 158 -13.93 -25.41 29.16
N ALA A 159 -13.90 -24.85 27.95
CA ALA A 159 -15.05 -24.84 27.04
C ALA A 159 -15.42 -26.26 26.57
N VAL A 160 -14.43 -27.06 26.18
CA VAL A 160 -14.63 -28.48 25.80
C VAL A 160 -15.13 -29.32 26.97
N ALA A 161 -14.63 -29.07 28.18
CA ALA A 161 -15.10 -29.73 29.40
C ALA A 161 -16.57 -29.36 29.74
N ARG A 162 -16.97 -28.11 29.47
CA ARG A 162 -18.38 -27.68 29.59
C ARG A 162 -19.29 -28.31 28.54
N GLU A 163 -18.83 -28.46 27.30
CA GLU A 163 -19.61 -29.11 26.23
C GLU A 163 -19.71 -30.63 26.40
N SER A 164 -18.67 -31.27 26.94
CA SER A 164 -18.65 -32.72 27.20
C SER A 164 -19.37 -33.15 28.49
N GLY A 165 -19.98 -32.22 29.23
CA GLY A 165 -20.73 -32.51 30.46
C GLY A 165 -19.88 -33.04 31.63
N SER A 166 -18.56 -32.91 31.56
CA SER A 166 -17.61 -33.48 32.53
C SER A 166 -17.30 -32.57 33.73
N LEU A 167 -17.82 -31.35 33.74
CA LEU A 167 -17.72 -30.44 34.88
C LEU A 167 -18.95 -30.55 35.79
N PRO A 168 -18.79 -30.68 37.12
CA PRO A 168 -19.93 -30.70 38.04
C PRO A 168 -20.68 -29.37 37.95
N SER A 169 -22.01 -29.44 37.94
CA SER A 169 -22.91 -28.28 38.03
C SER A 169 -22.57 -27.46 39.27
N ALA A 170 -21.74 -26.43 39.12
CA ALA A 170 -21.50 -25.45 40.16
C ALA A 170 -22.81 -24.69 40.39
N GLY A 171 -23.41 -24.91 41.56
CA GLY A 171 -24.65 -24.28 41.97
C GLY A 171 -24.66 -22.79 41.67
N ARG A 172 -25.74 -22.36 41.02
CA ARG A 172 -26.09 -20.97 40.68
C ARG A 172 -26.07 -20.09 41.94
N LYS A 173 -24.90 -19.57 42.34
CA LYS A 173 -24.84 -18.45 43.29
C LYS A 173 -25.33 -17.20 42.56
N LYS A 174 -26.53 -16.75 42.92
CA LYS A 174 -27.09 -15.44 42.52
C LYS A 174 -26.04 -14.36 42.78
N LYS A 175 -25.47 -13.82 41.70
CA LYS A 175 -24.67 -12.60 41.73
C LYS A 175 -25.61 -11.45 42.12
N LYS A 176 -25.47 -10.93 43.35
CA LYS A 176 -26.10 -9.68 43.78
C LYS A 176 -25.66 -8.59 42.79
N THR A 177 -26.62 -7.97 42.12
CA THR A 177 -26.42 -6.78 41.30
C THR A 177 -26.23 -5.58 42.24
N SER A 178 -25.00 -5.33 42.66
CA SER A 178 -24.59 -3.99 43.09
C SER A 178 -24.00 -3.29 41.88
N GLY A 179 -24.62 -2.18 41.48
CA GLY A 179 -24.18 -1.33 40.38
C GLY A 179 -22.71 -0.96 40.54
N GLY A 180 -21.91 -1.36 39.58
CA GLY A 180 -20.51 -1.00 39.43
C GLY A 180 -20.27 -0.76 37.95
N ALA A 181 -19.74 0.41 37.65
CA ALA A 181 -19.56 0.99 36.32
C ALA A 181 -19.14 -0.02 35.25
N GLY A 182 -19.71 0.14 34.05
CA GLY A 182 -19.20 -0.52 32.84
C GLY A 182 -17.71 -0.23 32.63
N PRO A 183 -17.01 -1.02 31.80
CA PRO A 183 -15.58 -0.82 31.57
C PRO A 183 -15.39 0.60 31.04
N ALA A 184 -14.85 1.46 31.91
CA ALA A 184 -14.46 2.80 31.56
C ALA A 184 -13.38 2.68 30.49
N PHE A 185 -13.71 3.14 29.29
CA PHE A 185 -12.73 3.64 28.33
C PHE A 185 -12.03 4.82 28.99
N GLY A 186 -10.92 4.54 29.70
CA GLY A 186 -10.22 5.55 30.49
C GLY A 186 -8.79 5.14 30.80
N SER A 187 -7.86 5.98 30.34
CA SER A 187 -6.44 6.08 30.70
C SER A 187 -5.56 4.85 30.48
N GLY A 188 -5.05 4.71 29.26
CA GLY A 188 -3.92 3.85 28.93
C GLY A 188 -3.10 4.43 27.77
N SER A 189 -2.88 5.75 27.76
CA SER A 189 -2.12 6.42 26.70
C SER A 189 -0.62 6.13 26.76
N GLN A 190 -0.10 5.65 27.90
CA GLN A 190 1.33 5.34 28.08
C GLN A 190 1.68 3.84 27.95
N ASP A 191 0.73 2.92 28.14
CA ASP A 191 1.03 1.47 28.10
C ASP A 191 1.08 0.87 26.69
N ARG A 192 0.47 1.51 25.69
CA ARG A 192 0.57 1.07 24.28
C ARG A 192 1.96 1.28 23.68
N GLN A 193 2.84 2.02 24.37
CA GLN A 193 4.17 2.38 23.88
C GLN A 193 5.22 1.28 24.07
N LYS A 194 4.87 0.15 24.67
CA LYS A 194 5.73 -1.05 24.80
C LYS A 194 5.48 -2.09 23.71
N LEU A 195 5.05 -1.70 22.51
CA LEU A 195 5.00 -2.61 21.37
C LEU A 195 6.43 -2.95 20.95
N LEU A 196 6.65 -4.18 20.51
CA LEU A 196 7.89 -4.62 19.87
C LEU A 196 8.14 -3.76 18.62
N ALA A 197 8.92 -2.69 18.82
CA ALA A 197 9.82 -1.93 17.93
C ALA A 197 9.48 -1.66 16.45
N GLY A 198 8.28 -1.98 15.98
CA GLY A 198 7.84 -1.70 14.61
C GLY A 198 7.57 -0.22 14.41
N HIS A 199 8.38 0.45 13.60
CA HIS A 199 8.20 1.87 13.30
C HIS A 199 7.92 2.09 11.82
N VAL A 200 7.15 3.13 11.53
CA VAL A 200 6.76 3.45 10.15
C VAL A 200 6.96 4.93 9.86
N ARG A 201 7.42 5.24 8.65
CA ARG A 201 7.37 6.58 8.06
C ARG A 201 6.69 6.50 6.72
N ILE A 202 5.67 7.31 6.51
CA ILE A 202 4.80 7.24 5.34
C ILE A 202 4.67 8.62 4.75
N GLY A 203 4.59 8.73 3.43
CA GLY A 203 4.36 10.01 2.77
C GLY A 203 4.62 9.93 1.29
N TRP A 204 5.26 10.96 0.74
CA TRP A 204 5.45 11.12 -0.69
C TRP A 204 6.93 11.10 -1.03
N SER A 205 7.32 10.41 -2.11
CA SER A 205 8.71 10.31 -2.56
C SER A 205 8.78 10.42 -4.08
N MET A 206 9.73 11.21 -4.59
CA MET A 206 10.10 11.14 -6.00
C MET A 206 10.90 9.86 -6.29
N ARG A 207 11.02 9.50 -7.57
CA ARG A 207 11.78 8.32 -7.99
C ARG A 207 13.28 8.39 -7.68
N THR A 208 13.82 9.61 -7.52
CA THR A 208 15.20 9.86 -7.09
C THR A 208 15.44 9.66 -5.60
N GLY A 209 14.39 9.45 -4.80
CA GLY A 209 14.53 9.19 -3.37
C GLY A 209 15.21 7.84 -3.09
N ASP A 210 16.02 7.78 -2.04
CA ASP A 210 16.79 6.57 -1.70
C ASP A 210 15.89 5.50 -1.05
N LEU A 211 15.78 4.32 -1.70
CA LEU A 211 14.98 3.20 -1.22
C LEU A 211 15.57 2.53 0.04
N GLN A 212 16.89 2.66 0.26
CA GLN A 212 17.57 2.13 1.46
C GLN A 212 17.39 3.03 2.68
N ALA A 213 16.81 4.22 2.50
CA ALA A 213 16.57 5.21 3.54
C ALA A 213 15.06 5.39 3.80
N PRO A 214 14.66 5.95 4.97
CA PRO A 214 13.26 6.22 5.25
C PRO A 214 12.72 7.42 4.45
N VAL A 215 11.40 7.46 4.22
CA VAL A 215 10.72 8.65 3.68
C VAL A 215 11.06 9.87 4.54
N GLY A 216 11.47 10.96 3.89
CA GLY A 216 11.91 12.21 4.52
C GLY A 216 13.42 12.26 4.82
N TYR A 217 14.19 11.24 4.46
CA TYR A 217 15.64 11.25 4.61
C TYR A 217 16.33 12.25 3.70
N ASP A 218 15.92 12.32 2.44
CA ASP A 218 16.51 13.19 1.42
C ASP A 218 15.60 14.37 1.09
N ARG A 219 16.09 15.25 0.21
CA ARG A 219 15.32 16.37 -0.36
C ARG A 219 14.19 15.94 -1.31
N TRP A 220 14.11 14.66 -1.68
CA TRP A 220 13.19 14.15 -2.69
C TRP A 220 11.94 13.50 -2.08
N SER A 221 11.88 13.42 -0.75
CA SER A 221 10.80 12.77 -0.04
C SER A 221 10.34 13.59 1.17
N TYR A 222 9.06 13.45 1.50
CA TYR A 222 8.36 14.16 2.56
C TYR A 222 7.57 13.14 3.37
N GLY A 223 7.97 12.94 4.62
CA GLY A 223 7.47 11.85 5.46
C GLY A 223 6.75 12.34 6.71
N LEU A 224 5.80 11.54 7.16
CA LEU A 224 5.21 11.58 8.48
C LEU A 224 5.69 10.39 9.30
N ARG A 225 6.14 10.63 10.52
CA ARG A 225 6.65 9.61 11.45
C ARG A 225 5.59 9.21 12.47
N ASP A 226 5.48 7.91 12.72
CA ASP A 226 4.61 7.30 13.75
C ASP A 226 4.78 7.90 15.14
N ILE A 227 6.03 8.02 15.60
CA ILE A 227 6.38 8.60 16.90
C ILE A 227 6.21 10.12 16.84
N ALA A 228 5.39 10.62 17.76
CA ALA A 228 5.04 12.03 17.93
C ALA A 228 4.31 12.67 16.73
N GLY A 229 4.06 11.94 15.64
CA GLY A 229 3.47 12.52 14.44
C GLY A 229 4.40 13.52 13.75
N SER A 230 5.72 13.40 13.91
CA SER A 230 6.67 14.39 13.39
C SER A 230 6.66 14.44 11.86
N ARG A 231 6.72 15.64 11.29
CA ARG A 231 7.03 15.80 9.86
C ARG A 231 8.55 15.68 9.67
N VAL A 232 8.97 15.00 8.60
CA VAL A 232 10.38 14.75 8.31
C VAL A 232 10.67 15.03 6.83
N HIS A 233 11.68 15.85 6.57
CA HIS A 233 12.16 16.16 5.23
C HIS A 233 13.63 16.58 5.29
N ASP A 234 14.44 16.18 4.30
CA ASP A 234 15.88 16.48 4.25
C ASP A 234 16.61 16.11 5.56
N SER A 235 16.27 14.95 6.11
CA SER A 235 16.77 14.44 7.40
C SER A 235 16.49 15.34 8.61
N ARG A 236 15.67 16.37 8.46
CA ARG A 236 15.23 17.25 9.55
C ARG A 236 13.86 16.82 10.04
N ARG A 237 13.79 16.55 11.35
CA ARG A 237 12.55 16.24 12.07
C ARG A 237 12.01 17.54 12.66
N GLU A 238 10.71 17.75 12.50
CA GLU A 238 10.00 18.83 13.16
C GLU A 238 8.75 18.29 13.86
N ASP A 239 8.70 18.51 15.18
CA ASP A 239 7.62 17.99 16.04
C ASP A 239 6.50 19.04 16.23
N ARG A 240 6.85 20.33 16.18
CA ARG A 240 5.94 21.44 16.49
C ARG A 240 5.13 21.94 15.29
N TRP A 241 4.75 21.06 14.37
CA TRP A 241 3.91 21.41 13.21
C TRP A 241 2.42 21.15 13.43
N GLY A 242 2.05 20.50 14.54
CA GLY A 242 0.66 20.13 14.88
C GLY A 242 0.29 18.69 14.52
N GLY A 243 1.29 17.82 14.38
CA GLY A 243 1.08 16.38 14.21
C GLY A 243 0.74 15.66 15.51
N GLU A 244 0.17 14.47 15.36
CA GLU A 244 -0.19 13.56 16.46
C GLU A 244 0.44 12.19 16.23
N PRO A 245 0.88 11.50 17.29
CA PRO A 245 1.37 10.13 17.17
C PRO A 245 0.27 9.19 16.69
N PHE A 246 0.65 8.17 15.93
CA PHE A 246 -0.25 7.14 15.43
C PHE A 246 0.41 5.76 15.52
N GLY A 247 -0.41 4.71 15.59
CA GLY A 247 0.07 3.34 15.78
C GLY A 247 -0.93 2.30 15.28
N PRO A 248 -0.74 1.01 15.65
CA PRO A 248 -1.60 -0.07 15.17
C PRO A 248 -3.10 0.22 15.37
N GLY A 249 -3.86 0.01 14.29
CA GLY A 249 -5.30 0.26 14.23
C GLY A 249 -5.69 1.64 13.68
N ASP A 250 -4.80 2.64 13.75
CA ASP A 250 -5.04 3.97 13.18
C ASP A 250 -5.00 3.94 11.65
N VAL A 251 -5.84 4.78 11.05
CA VAL A 251 -5.86 5.05 9.61
C VAL A 251 -5.34 6.46 9.36
N VAL A 252 -4.23 6.58 8.63
CA VAL A 252 -3.58 7.85 8.33
C VAL A 252 -3.82 8.21 6.86
N GLY A 253 -4.33 9.42 6.61
CA GLY A 253 -4.58 9.95 5.28
C GLY A 253 -3.46 10.86 4.80
N PHE A 254 -3.14 10.78 3.51
CA PHE A 254 -2.05 11.51 2.87
C PHE A 254 -2.58 12.23 1.65
N ALA A 255 -2.69 13.56 1.72
CA ALA A 255 -3.07 14.39 0.59
C ALA A 255 -1.85 15.13 0.01
N ILE A 256 -1.76 15.19 -1.30
CA ILE A 256 -0.82 16.07 -2.02
C ILE A 256 -1.60 16.90 -3.03
N SER A 257 -1.23 18.16 -3.17
CA SER A 257 -1.73 19.05 -4.22
C SER A 257 -0.55 19.59 -4.98
N LEU A 258 -0.49 19.31 -6.28
CA LEU A 258 0.56 19.82 -7.16
C LEU A 258 -0.03 20.78 -8.17
N VAL A 259 0.35 22.05 -8.08
CA VAL A 259 -0.05 23.05 -9.08
C VAL A 259 0.81 22.91 -10.33
N ARG A 260 0.31 23.42 -11.47
CA ARG A 260 1.16 23.62 -12.64
C ARG A 260 2.18 24.69 -12.32
N ASP A 261 3.42 24.47 -12.72
CA ASP A 261 4.41 25.53 -12.74
C ASP A 261 4.02 26.45 -13.90
N GLU A 262 3.37 27.59 -13.60
CA GLU A 262 3.18 28.63 -14.61
C GLU A 262 4.55 29.28 -14.80
N GLY A 263 5.22 28.91 -15.89
CA GLY A 263 6.64 29.10 -16.11
C GLY A 263 7.17 30.49 -15.72
N GLY A 264 8.20 30.47 -14.86
CA GLY A 264 9.19 31.53 -14.81
C GLY A 264 9.95 31.58 -16.14
N GLY A 265 9.41 32.30 -17.12
CA GLY A 265 10.16 32.73 -18.28
C GLY A 265 11.17 33.80 -17.88
N GLY A 266 12.47 33.48 -17.96
CA GLY A 266 13.54 34.49 -18.04
C GLY A 266 14.77 34.23 -17.16
N ALA A 267 15.73 33.48 -17.72
CA ALA A 267 17.20 33.52 -17.54
C ALA A 267 17.71 32.07 -17.59
N GLY A 268 18.21 31.55 -18.71
CA GLY A 268 19.36 32.09 -19.43
C GLY A 268 20.51 31.12 -19.17
N ALA A 269 20.84 30.32 -20.19
CA ALA A 269 21.94 29.37 -20.16
C ALA A 269 23.28 30.05 -19.83
N GLY A 270 24.09 29.38 -19.00
CA GLY A 270 25.46 29.79 -18.72
C GLY A 270 26.15 28.76 -17.81
N ALA A 271 26.88 27.84 -18.43
CA ALA A 271 27.76 26.93 -17.73
C ALA A 271 29.05 27.65 -17.30
N SER A 272 29.45 27.51 -16.04
CA SER A 272 30.84 27.28 -15.63
C SER A 272 30.90 27.08 -14.11
N GLY A 273 31.73 26.12 -13.69
CA GLY A 273 31.93 25.80 -12.29
C GLY A 273 32.88 26.77 -11.59
N ALA A 274 32.80 26.79 -10.27
CA ALA A 274 33.94 26.88 -9.36
C ALA A 274 33.45 26.66 -7.92
N ASP A 275 34.20 25.86 -7.20
CA ASP A 275 34.15 25.73 -5.75
C ASP A 275 34.35 27.08 -5.05
N SER A 276 33.68 27.30 -3.92
CA SER A 276 34.32 27.77 -2.68
C SER A 276 33.30 27.93 -1.56
N SER A 277 33.72 27.41 -0.41
CA SER A 277 33.16 27.59 0.92
C SER A 277 33.16 29.07 1.36
N SER A 278 32.06 29.57 1.91
CA SER A 278 32.09 30.43 3.09
C SER A 278 30.71 30.55 3.74
N ALA A 279 30.74 30.57 5.07
CA ALA A 279 29.59 30.72 5.94
C ALA A 279 29.12 32.19 6.01
N ALA A 280 27.80 32.41 6.05
CA ALA A 280 27.21 33.64 6.57
C ALA A 280 25.79 33.34 7.11
N GLY A 281 25.49 33.89 8.29
CA GLY A 281 24.27 33.66 9.08
C GLY A 281 22.98 34.25 8.52
N PRO A 282 21.87 34.19 9.28
CA PRO A 282 20.52 34.42 8.78
C PRO A 282 20.20 35.92 8.68
N PRO A 283 19.49 36.39 7.65
CA PRO A 283 18.93 37.73 7.68
C PRO A 283 17.55 37.72 8.35
N SER A 284 17.47 38.47 9.45
CA SER A 284 16.25 38.94 10.08
C SER A 284 15.59 40.07 9.28
N GLY A 285 14.25 40.03 9.20
CA GLY A 285 13.36 41.21 9.25
C GLY A 285 13.48 42.30 8.17
N GLY A 286 12.51 42.33 7.26
CA GLY A 286 12.22 43.49 6.41
C GLY A 286 10.80 43.44 5.86
N ALA A 287 9.92 44.29 6.40
CA ALA A 287 8.54 44.45 5.98
C ALA A 287 8.43 45.21 4.63
N GLY A 288 7.50 44.82 3.77
CA GLY A 288 7.11 45.56 2.57
C GLY A 288 5.73 45.07 2.12
N GLY A 289 4.73 45.95 2.14
CA GLY A 289 3.32 45.60 1.98
C GLY A 289 2.85 45.46 0.53
N GLY A 290 1.64 44.91 0.39
CA GLY A 290 0.85 44.96 -0.84
C GLY A 290 0.03 43.69 -1.07
N ASP A 291 -1.30 43.86 -1.03
CA ASP A 291 -2.35 42.93 -1.48
C ASP A 291 -2.76 41.78 -0.54
N ARG A 292 -3.72 42.09 0.35
CA ARG A 292 -4.39 41.16 1.27
C ARG A 292 -5.83 40.94 0.81
N GLY A 293 -6.02 40.05 -0.16
CA GLY A 293 -7.35 39.62 -0.56
C GLY A 293 -7.31 38.43 -1.52
N ARG A 294 -7.52 37.21 -0.98
CA ARG A 294 -7.80 35.96 -1.73
C ARG A 294 -6.59 35.17 -2.23
N GLN A 295 -5.80 34.58 -1.33
CA GLN A 295 -4.83 33.54 -1.70
C GLN A 295 -5.24 32.19 -1.10
N LEU A 296 -6.05 31.43 -1.85
CA LEU A 296 -6.03 29.97 -1.73
C LEU A 296 -4.58 29.51 -1.94
N SER A 297 -4.11 28.46 -1.26
CA SER A 297 -2.74 27.97 -1.44
C SER A 297 -2.54 27.50 -2.89
N ARG A 298 -2.16 28.43 -3.77
CA ARG A 298 -1.72 28.19 -5.16
C ARG A 298 -0.36 27.50 -5.21
N THR A 299 0.18 27.10 -4.07
CA THR A 299 1.48 26.44 -3.96
C THR A 299 1.27 24.93 -3.86
N SER A 300 2.23 24.17 -4.36
CA SER A 300 2.26 22.73 -4.13
C SER A 300 2.46 22.44 -2.64
N HIS A 301 1.66 21.55 -2.06
CA HIS A 301 1.66 21.28 -0.62
C HIS A 301 1.18 19.86 -0.29
N ILE A 302 1.49 19.41 0.93
CA ILE A 302 1.09 18.12 1.49
C ILE A 302 0.30 18.34 2.78
N ARG A 303 -0.75 17.56 2.98
CA ARG A 303 -1.53 17.51 4.24
C ARG A 303 -1.67 16.07 4.73
N PHE A 304 -1.71 15.91 6.05
CA PHE A 304 -1.91 14.61 6.69
C PHE A 304 -3.19 14.59 7.52
N PHE A 305 -3.77 13.41 7.66
CA PHE A 305 -5.02 13.19 8.38
C PHE A 305 -4.86 11.98 9.29
N LYS A 306 -5.46 12.01 10.47
CA LYS A 306 -5.59 10.84 11.34
C LYS A 306 -7.06 10.52 11.53
N ASN A 307 -7.47 9.31 11.15
CA ASN A 307 -8.85 8.85 11.21
C ASN A 307 -9.82 9.85 10.55
N GLY A 308 -9.39 10.44 9.44
CA GLY A 308 -10.13 11.42 8.63
C GLY A 308 -10.07 12.87 9.15
N GLN A 309 -9.52 13.12 10.34
CA GLN A 309 -9.35 14.46 10.89
C GLN A 309 -8.03 15.08 10.40
N PRO A 310 -8.03 16.34 9.93
CA PRO A 310 -6.82 16.97 9.44
C PRO A 310 -5.86 17.30 10.59
N MET A 311 -4.58 17.01 10.39
CA MET A 311 -3.49 17.32 11.31
C MET A 311 -2.85 18.66 10.96
N GLY A 312 -2.10 19.24 11.91
CA GLY A 312 -1.34 20.47 11.72
C GLY A 312 -1.91 21.66 12.51
N HIS A 313 -1.22 22.79 12.40
CA HIS A 313 -1.70 24.05 13.00
C HIS A 313 -2.76 24.70 12.14
N PHE A 314 -3.84 25.15 12.78
CA PHE A 314 -4.93 25.84 12.13
C PHE A 314 -5.14 27.21 12.73
N VAL A 315 -5.37 28.19 11.87
CA VAL A 315 -5.71 29.56 12.26
C VAL A 315 -7.07 29.88 11.69
N VAL A 316 -8.01 30.29 12.53
CA VAL A 316 -9.32 30.76 12.08
C VAL A 316 -9.25 32.27 11.91
N SER A 317 -9.50 32.74 10.69
CA SER A 317 -9.57 34.15 10.36
C SER A 317 -10.88 34.43 9.64
N ARG A 318 -11.65 35.41 10.11
CA ARG A 318 -12.95 35.80 9.52
C ARG A 318 -13.91 34.61 9.31
N GLY A 319 -13.93 33.67 10.26
CA GLY A 319 -14.78 32.47 10.20
C GLY A 319 -14.29 31.36 9.24
N VAL A 320 -13.16 31.56 8.55
CA VAL A 320 -12.56 30.56 7.65
C VAL A 320 -11.35 29.92 8.33
N ARG A 321 -11.28 28.59 8.28
CA ARG A 321 -10.14 27.82 8.81
C ARG A 321 -9.02 27.77 7.75
N HIS A 322 -7.85 28.27 8.13
CA HIS A 322 -6.62 28.22 7.33
C HIS A 322 -5.59 27.33 8.02
N GLY A 323 -4.59 26.84 7.28
CA GLY A 323 -3.51 26.00 7.80
C GLY A 323 -3.70 24.51 7.55
N GLY A 324 -2.97 23.69 8.31
CA GLY A 324 -2.94 22.23 8.20
C GLY A 324 -1.99 21.69 7.12
N GLU A 325 -1.23 22.55 6.43
CA GLU A 325 -0.15 22.12 5.55
C GLU A 325 1.00 21.54 6.37
N ALA A 326 1.29 20.25 6.15
CA ALA A 326 2.48 19.62 6.70
C ALA A 326 3.73 20.08 5.95
N PHE A 327 3.63 20.30 4.64
CA PHE A 327 4.70 20.88 3.83
C PHE A 327 4.09 21.83 2.81
N ASP A 328 4.69 23.01 2.65
CA ASP A 328 4.31 24.00 1.65
C ASP A 328 5.48 24.26 0.69
N ARG A 329 5.18 24.76 -0.52
CA ARG A 329 6.19 25.05 -1.56
C ARG A 329 7.12 23.85 -1.83
N ILE A 330 6.55 22.64 -1.86
CA ILE A 330 7.32 21.43 -2.18
C ILE A 330 7.86 21.49 -3.60
N LEU A 331 9.01 20.85 -3.84
CA LEU A 331 9.69 20.86 -5.13
C LEU A 331 8.78 20.38 -6.27
N PRO A 332 8.87 20.95 -7.49
CA PRO A 332 8.16 20.42 -8.63
C PRO A 332 8.71 19.03 -8.99
N GLY A 333 7.81 18.07 -9.21
CA GLY A 333 8.18 16.73 -9.60
C GLY A 333 7.03 15.75 -9.49
N THR A 334 7.26 14.52 -9.93
CA THR A 334 6.28 13.43 -9.80
C THR A 334 6.50 12.71 -8.48
N TYR A 335 5.48 12.71 -7.64
CA TYR A 335 5.53 12.10 -6.31
C TYR A 335 4.71 10.82 -6.25
N TYR A 336 5.33 9.77 -5.72
CA TYR A 336 4.71 8.47 -5.52
C TYR A 336 4.39 8.31 -4.03
N PRO A 337 3.22 7.74 -3.68
CA PRO A 337 2.99 7.24 -2.34
C PRO A 337 4.14 6.32 -1.92
N ALA A 338 4.69 6.57 -0.74
CA ALA A 338 5.89 5.92 -0.25
C ALA A 338 5.72 5.50 1.20
N VAL A 339 6.18 4.30 1.49
CA VAL A 339 6.09 3.67 2.81
C VAL A 339 7.46 3.18 3.19
N SER A 340 7.93 3.58 4.37
CA SER A 340 9.11 3.05 5.00
C SER A 340 8.78 2.38 6.31
N VAL A 341 9.33 1.19 6.51
CA VAL A 341 9.11 0.39 7.73
C VAL A 341 10.45 0.04 8.37
N TYR A 342 10.43 -0.11 9.69
CA TYR A 342 11.59 -0.42 10.53
C TYR A 342 11.19 -1.48 11.55
N MET A 343 12.08 -2.46 11.79
CA MET A 343 11.98 -3.46 12.87
C MET A 343 10.58 -4.08 13.07
N GLY A 344 10.01 -4.72 12.04
CA GLY A 344 8.69 -5.35 12.16
C GLY A 344 7.50 -4.45 11.85
N GLY A 345 7.72 -3.17 11.53
CA GLY A 345 6.66 -2.23 11.17
C GLY A 345 5.83 -2.76 9.99
N ALA A 346 4.50 -2.66 10.09
CA ALA A 346 3.59 -3.18 9.09
C ALA A 346 2.51 -2.16 8.74
N VAL A 347 2.27 -1.98 7.45
CA VAL A 347 1.31 -1.00 6.93
C VAL A 347 0.58 -1.59 5.73
N ARG A 348 -0.73 -1.39 5.66
CA ARG A 348 -1.53 -1.64 4.46
C ARG A 348 -2.00 -0.33 3.85
N ILE A 349 -1.84 -0.19 2.55
CA ILE A 349 -2.19 1.02 1.81
C ILE A 349 -3.54 0.84 1.11
N ASN A 350 -4.35 1.89 1.19
CA ASN A 350 -5.59 2.04 0.45
C ASN A 350 -5.45 3.23 -0.51
N PHE A 351 -5.34 2.93 -1.81
CA PHE A 351 -5.22 3.95 -2.87
C PHE A 351 -6.59 4.53 -3.30
N GLY A 352 -7.70 4.04 -2.75
CA GLY A 352 -9.06 4.37 -3.15
C GLY A 352 -9.66 3.37 -4.16
N PRO A 353 -10.85 3.67 -4.71
CA PRO A 353 -11.54 4.95 -4.64
C PRO A 353 -12.31 5.19 -3.33
N HIS A 354 -12.61 4.12 -2.58
CA HIS A 354 -13.29 4.23 -1.29
C HIS A 354 -12.31 4.22 -0.11
N PHE A 355 -12.61 5.03 0.90
CA PHE A 355 -11.75 5.24 2.06
C PHE A 355 -12.42 4.80 3.35
N VAL A 356 -11.65 4.30 4.32
CA VAL A 356 -12.17 3.96 5.65
C VAL A 356 -12.55 5.25 6.37
N HIS A 357 -11.70 6.26 6.30
CA HIS A 357 -11.91 7.60 6.83
C HIS A 357 -11.72 8.66 5.72
N PRO A 358 -12.76 8.94 4.91
CA PRO A 358 -12.69 10.02 3.93
C PRO A 358 -12.21 11.33 4.56
N PRO A 359 -11.33 12.10 3.89
CA PRO A 359 -10.73 13.28 4.48
C PRO A 359 -11.79 14.34 4.77
N ARG A 360 -11.92 14.73 6.04
CA ARG A 360 -12.89 15.72 6.51
C ARG A 360 -12.27 17.12 6.53
N SER A 361 -13.10 18.14 6.48
CA SER A 361 -12.71 19.54 6.68
C SER A 361 -11.57 20.00 5.75
N LEU A 362 -11.59 19.55 4.49
CA LEU A 362 -10.65 20.05 3.48
C LEU A 362 -10.82 21.57 3.30
N PRO A 363 -9.73 22.30 3.01
CA PRO A 363 -9.82 23.73 2.71
C PRO A 363 -10.84 23.98 1.59
N SER A 364 -11.57 25.09 1.70
CA SER A 364 -12.61 25.47 0.73
C SER A 364 -12.06 25.44 -0.70
N GLY A 365 -12.72 24.70 -1.59
CA GLY A 365 -12.34 24.56 -3.01
C GLY A 365 -11.31 23.45 -3.30
N MET A 366 -10.69 22.83 -2.29
CA MET A 366 -9.83 21.67 -2.50
C MET A 366 -10.67 20.41 -2.68
N LYS A 367 -10.59 19.80 -3.88
CA LYS A 367 -11.16 18.47 -4.15
C LYS A 367 -10.03 17.49 -4.36
N VAL A 368 -9.92 16.52 -3.47
CA VAL A 368 -8.92 15.44 -3.59
C VAL A 368 -9.51 14.27 -4.35
N ARG A 369 -8.68 13.66 -5.18
CA ARG A 369 -9.01 12.47 -5.96
C ARG A 369 -8.26 11.26 -5.40
N PRO A 370 -8.82 10.05 -5.43
CA PRO A 370 -8.09 8.86 -5.00
C PRO A 370 -6.89 8.60 -5.92
N VAL A 371 -5.77 8.17 -5.35
CA VAL A 371 -4.58 7.78 -6.14
C VAL A 371 -4.93 6.67 -7.14
N SER A 372 -5.92 5.81 -6.86
CA SER A 372 -6.38 4.77 -7.78
C SER A 372 -6.84 5.31 -9.14
N GLU A 373 -7.30 6.57 -9.23
CA GLU A 373 -7.67 7.21 -10.51
C GLU A 373 -6.48 7.43 -11.45
N LEU A 374 -5.24 7.39 -10.96
CA LEU A 374 -4.06 7.47 -11.81
C LEU A 374 -3.90 6.26 -12.72
N CYS A 375 -4.53 5.13 -12.39
CA CYS A 375 -4.51 3.91 -13.20
C CYS A 375 -5.80 3.82 -13.99
N THR A 376 -5.69 3.85 -15.33
CA THR A 376 -6.85 3.72 -16.21
C THR A 376 -7.36 2.28 -16.20
N PRO A 377 -8.69 2.08 -16.19
CA PRO A 377 -9.25 0.73 -16.25
C PRO A 377 -8.85 0.05 -17.56
N PRO A 378 -8.62 -1.28 -17.56
CA PRO A 378 -8.36 -2.03 -18.78
C PRO A 378 -9.50 -1.86 -19.81
N PRO A 379 -9.18 -1.69 -21.11
CA PRO A 379 -10.19 -1.55 -22.17
C PRO A 379 -11.08 -2.80 -22.27
N GLU A 380 -12.21 -2.69 -22.99
CA GLU A 380 -12.98 -3.87 -23.33
C GLU A 380 -12.19 -4.81 -24.28
N PRO A 381 -12.46 -6.13 -24.29
CA PRO A 381 -11.71 -7.05 -25.16
C PRO A 381 -11.74 -6.67 -26.64
N ASP A 382 -12.88 -6.18 -27.14
CA ASP A 382 -12.99 -5.73 -28.54
C ASP A 382 -12.20 -4.42 -28.78
N GLU A 383 -12.29 -3.46 -27.87
CA GLU A 383 -11.50 -2.21 -27.93
C GLU A 383 -9.98 -2.48 -27.85
N ALA A 384 -9.58 -3.47 -27.05
CA ALA A 384 -8.18 -3.90 -26.94
C ALA A 384 -7.67 -4.46 -28.27
N VAL A 385 -8.50 -5.27 -28.95
CA VAL A 385 -8.19 -5.80 -30.28
C VAL A 385 -8.08 -4.66 -31.30
N GLU A 386 -9.01 -3.71 -31.30
CA GLU A 386 -8.94 -2.56 -32.20
C GLU A 386 -7.69 -1.71 -31.97
N ARG A 387 -7.33 -1.44 -30.71
CA ARG A 387 -6.12 -0.71 -30.35
C ARG A 387 -4.87 -1.45 -30.82
N ALA A 388 -4.78 -2.75 -30.55
CA ALA A 388 -3.65 -3.58 -30.94
C ALA A 388 -3.49 -3.68 -32.47
N LEU A 389 -4.60 -3.69 -33.23
CA LEU A 389 -4.57 -3.64 -34.69
C LEU A 389 -4.11 -2.29 -35.25
N LYS A 390 -4.41 -1.19 -34.56
CA LYS A 390 -3.95 0.16 -34.97
C LYS A 390 -2.46 0.37 -34.69
N GLU A 391 -1.98 -0.16 -33.56
CA GLU A 391 -0.57 -0.03 -33.13
C GLU A 391 0.36 -0.97 -33.92
N ARG A 392 -0.13 -2.14 -34.35
CA ARG A 392 0.67 -3.12 -35.09
C ARG A 392 0.42 -3.06 -36.60
N ALA A 393 1.47 -2.80 -37.37
CA ALA A 393 1.43 -2.93 -38.82
C ALA A 393 1.47 -4.41 -39.24
N PHE A 394 0.45 -4.87 -39.98
CA PHE A 394 0.40 -6.19 -40.58
C PHE A 394 0.72 -6.13 -42.07
N PRO A 395 1.56 -7.03 -42.62
CA PRO A 395 1.78 -7.14 -44.05
C PRO A 395 0.46 -7.39 -44.80
N LYS A 396 0.30 -6.82 -46.02
CA LYS A 396 -0.90 -6.99 -46.85
C LYS A 396 -1.25 -8.45 -47.21
N LYS A 397 -0.28 -9.37 -47.10
CA LYS A 397 -0.43 -10.82 -47.35
C LYS A 397 -0.45 -11.66 -46.07
N THR A 398 -0.80 -11.07 -44.93
CA THR A 398 -0.92 -11.84 -43.68
C THR A 398 -2.07 -12.84 -43.82
N GLU A 399 -1.80 -14.11 -43.50
CA GLU A 399 -2.82 -15.15 -43.53
C GLU A 399 -3.98 -14.81 -42.56
N GLU A 400 -5.21 -15.06 -43.00
CA GLU A 400 -6.42 -14.81 -42.19
C GLU A 400 -6.38 -15.59 -40.87
N VAL A 401 -5.82 -16.79 -40.89
CA VAL A 401 -5.62 -17.64 -39.71
C VAL A 401 -4.71 -16.97 -38.68
N ALA A 402 -3.59 -16.38 -39.13
CA ALA A 402 -2.67 -15.67 -38.25
C ALA A 402 -3.28 -14.38 -37.68
N LEU A 403 -4.09 -13.67 -38.47
CA LEU A 403 -4.80 -12.48 -37.99
C LEU A 403 -5.88 -12.84 -36.96
N ARG A 404 -6.62 -13.94 -37.18
CA ARG A 404 -7.60 -14.45 -36.22
C ARG A 404 -6.95 -14.85 -34.90
N ALA A 405 -5.89 -15.64 -34.95
CA ALA A 405 -5.19 -16.07 -33.75
C ALA A 405 -4.58 -14.87 -32.99
N PHE A 406 -4.18 -13.78 -33.67
CA PHE A 406 -3.73 -12.55 -33.01
C PHE A 406 -4.86 -11.90 -32.23
N LYS A 407 -6.03 -11.73 -32.87
CA LYS A 407 -7.21 -11.14 -32.24
C LYS A 407 -7.63 -11.97 -31.02
N ASP A 408 -7.64 -13.29 -31.15
CA ASP A 408 -8.00 -14.20 -30.06
C ASP A 408 -7.00 -14.10 -28.89
N ALA A 409 -5.70 -14.00 -29.17
CA ALA A 409 -4.67 -13.80 -28.16
C ALA A 409 -4.83 -12.47 -27.40
N VAL A 410 -5.01 -11.36 -28.11
CA VAL A 410 -5.23 -10.03 -27.49
C VAL A 410 -6.52 -10.02 -26.68
N ARG A 411 -7.60 -10.63 -27.20
CA ARG A 411 -8.88 -10.76 -26.51
C ARG A 411 -8.72 -11.55 -25.21
N ALA A 412 -8.02 -12.69 -25.24
CA ALA A 412 -7.77 -13.51 -24.06
C ALA A 412 -6.98 -12.75 -22.97
N GLU A 413 -5.93 -12.01 -23.36
CA GLU A 413 -5.17 -11.17 -22.43
C GLU A 413 -6.06 -10.07 -21.81
N ALA A 414 -6.84 -9.36 -22.64
CA ALA A 414 -7.72 -8.29 -22.18
C ALA A 414 -8.77 -8.78 -21.18
N ILE A 415 -9.36 -9.97 -21.42
CA ILE A 415 -10.30 -10.62 -20.48
C ILE A 415 -9.63 -10.83 -19.13
N ILE A 416 -8.45 -11.45 -19.09
CA ILE A 416 -7.74 -11.76 -17.84
C ILE A 416 -7.39 -10.48 -17.07
N ARG A 417 -6.89 -9.44 -17.75
CA ARG A 417 -6.58 -8.14 -17.11
C ARG A 417 -7.83 -7.49 -16.54
N ARG A 418 -8.93 -7.48 -17.29
CA ARG A 418 -10.20 -6.86 -16.87
C ARG A 418 -10.84 -7.62 -15.71
N GLU A 419 -10.80 -8.96 -15.74
CA GLU A 419 -11.29 -9.79 -14.64
C GLU A 419 -10.48 -9.52 -13.35
N CYS A 420 -9.15 -9.43 -13.45
CA CYS A 420 -8.30 -9.04 -12.32
C CYS A 420 -8.68 -7.67 -11.75
N TYR A 421 -8.89 -6.67 -12.62
CA TYR A 421 -9.31 -5.33 -12.21
C TYR A 421 -10.68 -5.33 -11.51
N LYS A 422 -11.68 -6.02 -12.06
CA LYS A 422 -13.01 -6.15 -11.45
C LYS A 422 -12.95 -6.85 -10.09
N ASN A 423 -12.17 -7.94 -10.00
CA ASN A 423 -11.96 -8.65 -8.75
C ASN A 423 -11.28 -7.77 -7.68
N HIS A 424 -10.32 -6.94 -8.08
CA HIS A 424 -9.72 -5.94 -7.20
C HIS A 424 -10.76 -4.94 -6.70
N ALA A 425 -11.58 -4.37 -7.59
CA ALA A 425 -12.60 -3.38 -7.23
C ALA A 425 -13.65 -3.94 -6.27
N ARG A 426 -14.11 -5.18 -6.49
CA ARG A 426 -15.05 -5.86 -5.57
C ARG A 426 -14.42 -6.06 -4.19
N ARG A 427 -13.21 -6.63 -4.14
CA ARG A 427 -12.50 -6.88 -2.88
C ARG A 427 -12.20 -5.58 -2.13
N HIS A 428 -11.89 -4.51 -2.87
CA HIS A 428 -11.68 -3.18 -2.31
C HIS A 428 -12.90 -2.72 -1.50
N VAL A 429 -14.08 -2.80 -2.10
CA VAL A 429 -15.35 -2.41 -1.43
C VAL A 429 -15.60 -3.28 -0.19
N ALA A 430 -15.43 -4.60 -0.31
CA ALA A 430 -15.62 -5.52 0.82
C ALA A 430 -14.64 -5.25 1.98
N GLU A 431 -13.36 -5.00 1.69
CA GLU A 431 -12.35 -4.67 2.70
C GLU A 431 -12.68 -3.33 3.39
N VAL A 432 -13.00 -2.28 2.63
CA VAL A 432 -13.37 -0.98 3.23
C VAL A 432 -14.65 -1.11 4.07
N ARG A 433 -15.64 -1.88 3.61
CA ARG A 433 -16.86 -2.17 4.36
C ARG A 433 -16.55 -2.86 5.69
N ALA A 434 -15.76 -3.93 5.67
CA ALA A 434 -15.36 -4.65 6.87
C ALA A 434 -14.58 -3.75 7.87
N GLU A 435 -13.65 -2.93 7.37
CA GLU A 435 -12.90 -2.00 8.23
C GLU A 435 -13.80 -0.92 8.85
N ARG A 436 -14.81 -0.44 8.10
CA ARG A 436 -15.78 0.54 8.60
C ARG A 436 -16.73 -0.09 9.62
N GLU A 437 -17.25 -1.28 9.35
CA GLU A 437 -18.13 -2.02 10.27
C GLU A 437 -17.43 -2.34 11.59
N ALA A 438 -16.18 -2.83 11.52
CA ALA A 438 -15.34 -3.07 12.71
C ALA A 438 -15.12 -1.81 13.57
N ARG A 439 -15.29 -0.62 12.99
CA ARG A 439 -15.14 0.69 13.65
C ARG A 439 -16.47 1.41 13.91
N GLY A 440 -17.62 0.79 13.59
CA GLY A 440 -18.93 1.42 13.72
C GLY A 440 -19.13 2.64 12.79
N LEU A 441 -18.45 2.68 11.64
CA LEU A 441 -18.57 3.74 10.65
C LEU A 441 -19.65 3.41 9.61
N SER A 442 -20.26 4.44 9.02
CA SER A 442 -21.29 4.28 7.99
C SER A 442 -20.74 3.68 6.70
N THR A 443 -21.51 2.79 6.08
CA THR A 443 -21.19 2.11 4.81
C THR A 443 -22.17 2.45 3.68
N GLY A 444 -23.07 3.42 3.89
CA GLY A 444 -24.15 3.74 2.95
C GLY A 444 -23.70 4.39 1.63
N ASP A 445 -22.51 4.98 1.59
CA ASP A 445 -21.87 5.52 0.37
C ASP A 445 -21.14 4.44 -0.45
N LEU A 446 -20.97 3.24 0.08
CA LEU A 446 -20.29 2.15 -0.62
C LEU A 446 -21.27 1.44 -1.56
N PRO A 447 -20.84 1.06 -2.79
CA PRO A 447 -21.67 0.26 -3.69
C PRO A 447 -22.15 -1.02 -2.99
N GLU A 448 -23.40 -1.40 -3.25
CA GLU A 448 -23.91 -2.70 -2.84
C GLU A 448 -23.16 -3.80 -3.59
N GLU A 449 -22.86 -4.90 -2.89
CA GLU A 449 -22.41 -6.12 -3.58
C GLU A 449 -23.58 -6.63 -4.41
N ARG A 450 -23.58 -6.33 -5.72
CA ARG A 450 -24.36 -7.13 -6.65
C ARG A 450 -23.75 -8.53 -6.63
N VAL A 451 -24.40 -9.44 -5.92
CA VAL A 451 -24.20 -10.88 -6.08
C VAL A 451 -24.71 -11.21 -7.48
N GLU A 452 -23.84 -11.10 -8.49
CA GLU A 452 -24.09 -11.75 -9.77
C GLU A 452 -24.09 -13.26 -9.50
N ALA A 453 -25.29 -13.81 -9.32
CA ALA A 453 -25.50 -15.25 -9.32
C ALA A 453 -25.16 -15.76 -10.73
N GLY A 454 -23.97 -16.33 -10.92
CA GLY A 454 -23.60 -16.86 -12.23
C GLY A 454 -22.14 -17.25 -12.42
N ALA A 455 -21.67 -18.26 -11.70
CA ALA A 455 -20.78 -19.31 -12.21
C ALA A 455 -20.62 -20.35 -11.09
N GLU A 456 -21.50 -21.34 -11.04
CA GLU A 456 -21.21 -22.59 -10.35
C GLU A 456 -19.94 -23.18 -10.99
N GLU A 457 -18.80 -22.97 -10.34
CA GLU A 457 -17.64 -23.82 -10.54
C GLU A 457 -18.08 -25.26 -10.21
N GLY A 458 -18.06 -26.10 -11.24
CA GLY A 458 -18.39 -27.51 -11.16
C GLY A 458 -17.56 -28.24 -10.12
N LYS A 459 -18.05 -28.29 -8.88
CA LYS A 459 -17.73 -29.36 -7.95
C LYS A 459 -18.48 -30.61 -8.43
N SER A 460 -17.85 -31.33 -9.35
CA SER A 460 -18.17 -32.74 -9.57
C SER A 460 -17.94 -33.48 -8.25
N ARG A 461 -19.01 -33.62 -7.45
CA ARG A 461 -19.08 -34.56 -6.33
C ARG A 461 -19.07 -35.95 -6.95
N MET A 462 -17.88 -36.55 -7.03
CA MET A 462 -17.71 -37.99 -7.15
C MET A 462 -18.36 -38.63 -5.92
N LYS A 463 -19.64 -39.02 -6.04
CA LYS A 463 -20.31 -39.90 -5.09
C LYS A 463 -19.72 -41.29 -5.28
N VAL A 464 -18.75 -41.66 -4.44
CA VAL A 464 -18.38 -43.07 -4.27
C VAL A 464 -19.54 -43.75 -3.54
N ASN A 465 -20.37 -44.45 -4.30
CA ASN A 465 -21.36 -45.38 -3.79
C ASN A 465 -20.63 -46.55 -3.13
N VAL A 466 -20.51 -46.53 -1.80
CA VAL A 466 -20.20 -47.74 -1.03
C VAL A 466 -21.49 -48.57 -0.97
N ALA A 467 -21.70 -49.37 -2.00
CA ALA A 467 -22.71 -50.41 -1.99
C ALA A 467 -22.26 -51.51 -1.02
N LYS A 468 -23.02 -51.69 0.06
CA LYS A 468 -22.99 -52.89 0.89
C LYS A 468 -23.20 -54.12 0.00
N ARG A 469 -22.14 -54.89 -0.23
CA ARG A 469 -22.24 -56.31 -0.58
C ARG A 469 -21.51 -57.10 0.49
N GLY A 470 -22.28 -57.78 1.31
CA GLY A 470 -21.77 -58.82 2.19
C GLY A 470 -21.20 -59.94 1.34
N ILE A 471 -19.94 -60.30 1.61
CA ILE A 471 -19.36 -61.56 1.20
C ILE A 471 -18.71 -62.11 2.46
N ALA A 472 -19.30 -63.18 2.96
CA ALA A 472 -18.74 -64.01 4.01
C ALA A 472 -17.47 -64.67 3.49
N ILE A 473 -16.40 -64.63 4.29
CA ILE A 473 -15.24 -65.49 4.12
C ILE A 473 -14.97 -66.13 5.47
N SER A 474 -15.12 -67.45 5.47
CA SER A 474 -14.81 -68.38 6.55
C SER A 474 -13.30 -68.63 6.67
N ASN A 475 -12.94 -69.25 7.79
CA ASN A 475 -11.63 -69.83 8.16
C ASN A 475 -10.75 -68.80 8.90
N GLY A 476 -10.38 -68.94 10.17
CA GLY A 476 -10.23 -70.13 11.01
C GLY A 476 -8.78 -70.18 11.51
N VAL A 477 -8.60 -70.34 12.83
CA VAL A 477 -7.33 -70.66 13.58
C VAL A 477 -6.43 -69.43 13.87
N GLU A 478 -6.43 -68.90 15.11
CA GLU A 478 -5.43 -69.11 16.22
C GLU A 478 -3.97 -68.82 15.79
N LEU A 479 -3.18 -67.95 16.41
CA LEU A 479 -2.97 -67.51 17.80
C LEU A 479 -2.62 -66.01 17.87
#